data_AF-A0A3L7SJ63-F1
#
_entry.id   AF-A0A3L7SJ63-F1
#
_cell.length_a   1.000
_cell.length_b   1.000
_cell.length_c   1.000
_cell.angle_alpha   90.00
_cell.angle_beta   90.00
_cell.angle_gamma   90.00
#
_symmetry.space_group_name_H-M   'P 1'
#
loop_
_entity.id
_entity.type
_entity.pdbx_description
1 polymer ?
#
loop_
_entity_poly.entity_id
_entity_poly.type
_entity_poly.pdbx_seq_one_letter_code
_entity_poly.pdbx_strand_id
1 'polypeptide(L)'
;MKTILPVVFALLTGLCWGAYGPVLGQARTFEKSPFKPYVMIGVAYLLWGVIGGLVGMVVKGDSFSFSRNGITWGFAAGTLGAWGALALTLAMYNGGMAMPQVVMPIVFGTAVSVSAIIAVMTTKTQADPRLWLGIIGMGLCIVTVAYYTPHATPHSPKPATPAEVSEHK
;
A
#
# COMPACT_ATOMS: atom_id res chain seq x y z
N MET A 1 -7.48 -17.50 -24.59
CA MET A 1 -6.57 -16.43 -24.10
C MET A 1 -7.34 -15.22 -23.56
N LYS A 2 -8.39 -15.41 -22.75
CA LYS A 2 -9.27 -14.32 -22.26
C LYS A 2 -8.89 -13.77 -20.86
N THR A 3 -7.81 -14.27 -20.27
CA THR A 3 -7.46 -14.06 -18.85
C THR A 3 -6.03 -13.58 -18.60
N ILE A 4 -5.30 -13.15 -19.64
CA ILE A 4 -3.99 -12.50 -19.43
C ILE A 4 -4.16 -11.07 -18.91
N LEU A 5 -5.19 -10.36 -19.37
CA LEU A 5 -5.36 -8.94 -19.04
C LEU A 5 -5.54 -8.66 -17.53
N PRO A 6 -6.34 -9.43 -16.77
CA PRO A 6 -6.40 -9.27 -15.31
C PRO A 6 -5.05 -9.53 -14.62
N VAL A 7 -4.28 -10.50 -15.11
CA VAL A 7 -2.94 -10.81 -14.58
C VAL A 7 -1.99 -9.65 -14.84
N VAL A 8 -2.03 -9.05 -16.03
CA VAL A 8 -1.22 -7.85 -16.35
C VAL A 8 -1.56 -6.69 -15.40
N PHE A 9 -2.84 -6.41 -15.17
CA PHE A 9 -3.23 -5.36 -14.23
C PHE A 9 -2.87 -5.69 -12.77
N ALA A 10 -2.94 -6.96 -12.37
CA ALA A 10 -2.49 -7.40 -11.06
C ALA A 10 -0.98 -7.22 -10.88
N LEU A 11 -0.18 -7.57 -11.89
CA LEU A 11 1.27 -7.34 -11.90
C LEU A 11 1.60 -5.84 -11.87
N LEU A 12 0.88 -5.02 -12.63
CA LEU A 12 1.03 -3.57 -12.58
C LEU A 12 0.68 -3.00 -11.19
N THR A 13 -0.35 -3.53 -10.55
CA THR A 13 -0.70 -3.18 -9.17
C THR A 13 0.44 -3.53 -8.22
N GLY A 14 1.02 -4.73 -8.35
CA GLY A 14 2.20 -5.14 -7.59
C GLY A 14 3.41 -4.24 -7.82
N LEU A 15 3.64 -3.81 -9.06
CA LEU A 15 4.71 -2.87 -9.40
C LEU A 15 4.51 -1.50 -8.74
N CYS A 16 3.31 -0.92 -8.83
CA CYS A 16 3.00 0.37 -8.21
C CYS A 16 3.16 0.32 -6.68
N TRP A 17 2.64 -0.72 -6.03
CA TRP A 17 2.79 -0.89 -4.58
C TRP A 17 4.21 -1.26 -4.14
N GLY A 18 4.96 -1.99 -4.98
CA GLY A 18 6.39 -2.25 -4.75
C GLY A 18 7.21 -0.97 -4.79
N ALA A 19 6.95 -0.09 -5.77
CA ALA A 19 7.62 1.20 -5.90
C ALA A 19 7.17 2.24 -4.85
N TYR A 20 5.97 2.08 -4.28
CA TYR A 20 5.40 3.00 -3.28
C TYR A 20 6.31 3.18 -2.07
N GLY A 21 6.87 2.11 -1.50
CA GLY A 21 7.72 2.18 -0.31
C GLY A 21 8.94 3.10 -0.49
N PRO A 22 9.80 2.87 -1.50
CA PRO A 22 10.92 3.75 -1.82
C PRO A 22 10.53 5.20 -2.10
N VAL A 23 9.48 5.43 -2.89
CA VAL A 23 9.00 6.79 -3.23
C VAL A 23 8.48 7.52 -2.00
N LEU A 24 7.74 6.83 -1.13
CA LEU A 24 7.29 7.38 0.15
C LEU A 24 8.47 7.66 1.09
N GLY A 25 9.47 6.77 1.10
CA GLY A 25 10.72 6.97 1.83
C GLY A 25 11.38 8.29 1.45
N GLN A 26 11.46 8.59 0.14
CA GLN A 26 11.97 9.86 -0.37
C GLN A 26 11.15 11.05 0.11
N ALA A 27 9.81 11.02 0.00
CA ALA A 27 8.96 12.11 0.48
C ALA A 27 9.19 12.45 1.97
N ARG A 28 9.51 11.43 2.79
CA ARG A 28 9.82 11.59 4.22
C ARG A 28 11.21 12.13 4.49
N THR A 29 12.15 12.08 3.54
CA THR A 29 13.44 12.77 3.69
C THR A 29 13.28 14.30 3.66
N PHE A 30 12.28 14.80 2.93
CA PHE A 30 11.96 16.22 2.85
C PHE A 30 11.03 16.69 3.96
N GLU A 31 10.33 15.77 4.64
CA GLU A 31 9.31 16.11 5.63
C GLU A 31 9.56 15.46 6.99
N LYS A 32 9.70 16.30 8.02
CA LYS A 32 9.87 15.82 9.41
C LYS A 32 8.61 15.20 10.01
N SER A 33 7.43 15.47 9.43
CA SER A 33 6.14 14.94 9.90
C SER A 33 5.67 13.77 9.03
N PRO A 34 5.28 12.63 9.62
CA PRO A 34 4.74 11.49 8.87
C PRO A 34 3.38 11.79 8.24
N PHE A 35 2.67 12.78 8.78
CA PHE A 35 1.32 13.12 8.34
C PHE A 35 1.32 13.96 7.06
N LYS A 36 2.37 14.73 6.78
CA LYS A 36 2.42 15.57 5.58
C LYS A 36 2.45 14.72 4.29
N PRO A 37 3.33 13.71 4.14
CA PRO A 37 3.21 12.75 3.04
C PRO A 37 1.88 12.01 3.03
N TYR A 38 1.31 11.68 4.20
CA TYR A 38 0.01 11.01 4.29
C TYR A 38 -1.16 11.87 3.75
N VAL A 39 -1.16 13.19 4.00
CA VAL A 39 -2.13 14.11 3.38
C VAL A 39 -2.00 14.07 1.86
N MET A 40 -0.77 14.10 1.33
CA MET A 40 -0.55 14.03 -0.12
C MET A 40 -0.97 12.68 -0.73
N ILE A 41 -0.81 11.57 0.01
CA ILE A 41 -1.38 10.27 -0.38
C ILE A 41 -2.91 10.37 -0.46
N GLY A 42 -3.56 10.98 0.54
CA GLY A 42 -5.01 11.20 0.54
C GLY A 42 -5.50 12.03 -0.65
N VAL A 43 -4.79 13.12 -0.98
CA VAL A 43 -5.08 13.95 -2.16
C VAL A 43 -4.94 13.14 -3.44
N ALA A 44 -3.88 12.34 -3.58
CA ALA A 44 -3.68 11.48 -4.74
C ALA A 44 -4.80 10.43 -4.86
N TYR A 45 -5.25 9.84 -3.74
CA TYR A 45 -6.35 8.86 -3.73
C TYR A 45 -7.68 9.49 -4.14
N LEU A 46 -7.98 10.71 -3.68
CA LEU A 46 -9.17 11.44 -4.12
C LEU A 46 -9.09 11.74 -5.62
N LEU A 47 -7.96 12.26 -6.09
CA LEU A 47 -7.75 12.62 -7.49
C LEU A 47 -7.92 11.40 -8.40
N TRP A 48 -7.13 10.36 -8.19
CA TRP A 48 -7.11 9.19 -9.07
C TRP A 48 -8.30 8.26 -8.85
N GLY A 49 -8.82 8.16 -7.62
CA GLY A 49 -10.00 7.37 -7.32
C GLY A 49 -11.26 7.95 -7.97
N VAL A 50 -11.45 9.28 -7.87
CA VAL A 50 -12.62 9.94 -8.47
C VAL A 50 -12.47 10.06 -9.98
N ILE A 51 -11.35 10.62 -10.47
CA ILE A 51 -11.17 10.82 -11.93
C ILE A 51 -11.10 9.48 -12.65
N GLY A 52 -10.32 8.52 -12.12
CA GLY A 52 -10.19 7.21 -12.74
C GLY A 52 -11.52 6.45 -12.79
N GLY A 53 -12.32 6.52 -11.72
CA GLY A 53 -13.66 5.96 -11.69
C GLY A 53 -14.59 6.57 -12.72
N LEU A 54 -14.66 7.90 -12.77
CA LEU A 54 -15.52 8.63 -13.72
C LEU A 54 -15.10 8.38 -15.18
N VAL A 55 -13.81 8.40 -15.49
CA VAL A 55 -13.29 8.06 -16.83
C VAL A 55 -13.65 6.62 -17.19
N GLY A 56 -13.50 5.68 -16.25
CA GLY A 56 -13.91 4.30 -16.43
C GLY A 56 -15.38 4.16 -16.81
N MET A 57 -16.27 4.88 -16.12
CA MET A 57 -17.70 4.90 -16.41
C MET A 57 -18.00 5.46 -17.82
N VAL A 58 -17.35 6.56 -18.20
CA VAL A 58 -17.50 7.14 -19.56
C VAL A 58 -17.06 6.16 -20.63
N VAL A 59 -15.87 5.56 -20.48
CA VAL A 59 -15.30 4.62 -21.46
C VAL A 59 -16.16 3.35 -21.59
N LYS A 60 -16.82 2.94 -20.51
CA LYS A 60 -17.72 1.78 -20.50
C LYS A 60 -19.16 2.08 -20.92
N GLY A 61 -19.52 3.36 -21.02
CA GLY A 61 -20.90 3.77 -21.30
C GLY A 61 -21.85 3.54 -20.12
N ASP A 62 -21.32 3.56 -18.89
CA ASP A 62 -22.10 3.33 -17.67
C ASP A 62 -22.93 4.57 -17.27
N SER A 63 -24.01 4.33 -16.53
CA SER A 63 -24.82 5.42 -15.97
C SER A 63 -24.14 6.06 -14.75
N PHE A 64 -24.25 7.37 -14.59
CA PHE A 64 -23.85 8.10 -13.37
C PHE A 64 -24.86 7.99 -12.22
N SER A 65 -25.81 7.06 -12.32
CA SER A 65 -26.75 6.75 -11.25
C SER A 65 -26.16 5.67 -10.35
N PHE A 66 -25.98 6.01 -9.07
CA PHE A 66 -25.44 5.09 -8.07
C PHE A 66 -26.57 4.54 -7.20
N SER A 67 -26.58 3.23 -6.98
CA SER A 67 -27.50 2.62 -6.03
C SER A 67 -27.07 2.91 -4.59
N ARG A 68 -28.03 2.98 -3.65
CA ARG A 68 -27.74 3.19 -2.22
C ARG A 68 -26.73 2.16 -1.69
N ASN A 69 -26.89 0.89 -2.05
CA ASN A 69 -25.96 -0.16 -1.65
C ASN A 69 -24.58 0.01 -2.26
N GLY A 70 -24.49 0.43 -3.53
CA GLY A 70 -23.23 0.72 -4.21
C GLY A 70 -22.46 1.85 -3.53
N ILE A 71 -23.15 2.93 -3.15
CA ILE A 71 -22.56 4.05 -2.40
C ILE A 71 -22.05 3.57 -1.04
N THR A 72 -22.89 2.87 -0.27
CA THR A 72 -22.53 2.44 1.09
C THR A 72 -21.33 1.50 1.10
N TRP A 73 -21.34 0.46 0.26
CA TRP A 73 -20.24 -0.50 0.20
C TRP A 73 -18.98 0.09 -0.43
N GLY A 74 -19.12 0.95 -1.45
CA GLY A 74 -18.00 1.68 -2.04
C GLY A 74 -17.33 2.60 -1.00
N PHE A 75 -18.12 3.34 -0.23
CA PHE A 75 -17.61 4.21 0.84
C PHE A 75 -16.97 3.42 1.98
N ALA A 76 -17.58 2.31 2.40
CA ALA A 76 -17.00 1.41 3.41
C ALA A 76 -15.66 0.84 2.95
N ALA A 77 -15.56 0.40 1.70
CA ALA A 77 -14.30 -0.09 1.11
C ALA A 77 -13.22 1.00 1.08
N GLY A 78 -13.57 2.22 0.66
CA GLY A 78 -12.66 3.37 0.69
C GLY A 78 -12.18 3.72 2.10
N THR A 79 -13.06 3.63 3.10
CA THR A 79 -12.74 3.87 4.51
C THR A 79 -11.73 2.85 5.04
N LEU A 80 -11.94 1.55 4.76
CA LEU A 80 -10.99 0.50 5.12
C LEU A 80 -9.62 0.72 4.48
N GLY A 81 -9.59 1.13 3.20
CA GLY A 81 -8.36 1.49 2.50
C GLY A 81 -7.62 2.67 3.15
N ALA A 82 -8.35 3.73 3.52
CA ALA A 82 -7.78 4.92 4.17
C ALA A 82 -7.21 4.58 5.56
N TRP A 83 -7.93 3.82 6.39
CA TRP A 83 -7.41 3.35 7.68
C TRP A 83 -6.19 2.43 7.52
N GLY A 84 -6.18 1.56 6.52
CA GLY A 84 -5.00 0.74 6.21
C GLY A 84 -3.78 1.59 5.85
N ALA A 85 -3.95 2.62 5.02
CA ALA A 85 -2.87 3.55 4.67
C ALA A 85 -2.37 4.37 5.87
N LEU A 86 -3.27 4.76 6.78
CA LEU A 86 -2.90 5.41 8.04
C LEU A 86 -2.08 4.47 8.93
N ALA A 87 -2.54 3.23 9.12
CA ALA A 87 -1.85 2.22 9.91
C ALA A 87 -0.45 1.93 9.36
N LEU A 88 -0.30 1.79 8.03
CA LEU A 88 1.00 1.67 7.38
C LEU A 88 1.89 2.89 7.62
N THR A 89 1.32 4.09 7.56
CA THR A 89 2.05 5.34 7.83
C THR A 89 2.61 5.36 9.25
N LEU A 90 1.77 5.00 10.23
CA LEU A 90 2.16 4.92 11.64
C LEU A 90 3.17 3.80 11.91
N ALA A 91 3.01 2.63 11.29
CA ALA A 91 3.96 1.52 11.40
C ALA A 91 5.35 1.92 10.91
N MET A 92 5.43 2.63 9.78
CA MET A 92 6.68 3.18 9.30
C MET A 92 7.26 4.23 10.28
N TYR A 93 6.43 5.13 10.79
CA TYR A 93 6.91 6.19 11.69
C TYR A 93 7.44 5.67 13.03
N ASN A 94 6.82 4.62 13.59
CA ASN A 94 7.21 3.99 14.85
C ASN A 94 8.39 3.01 14.71
N GLY A 95 9.37 3.32 13.84
CA GLY A 95 10.58 2.52 13.65
C GLY A 95 10.59 1.63 12.40
N GLY A 96 9.46 1.46 11.72
CA GLY A 96 9.40 0.70 10.46
C GLY A 96 10.15 1.36 9.28
N MET A 97 10.47 2.66 9.36
CA MET A 97 11.28 3.37 8.36
C MET A 97 12.71 2.82 8.23
N ALA A 98 13.25 2.23 9.29
CA ALA A 98 14.55 1.56 9.22
C ALA A 98 14.46 0.20 8.51
N MET A 99 13.25 -0.35 8.41
CA MET A 99 12.99 -1.68 7.86
C MET A 99 11.73 -1.73 6.97
N PRO A 100 11.61 -0.88 5.93
CA PRO A 100 10.45 -0.89 5.03
C PRO A 100 10.28 -2.25 4.34
N GLN A 101 11.38 -2.95 4.08
CA GLN A 101 11.40 -4.31 3.56
C GLN A 101 10.74 -5.35 4.47
N VAL A 102 10.62 -5.10 5.77
CA VAL A 102 9.94 -6.01 6.71
C VAL A 102 8.44 -5.71 6.74
N VAL A 103 8.08 -4.44 6.75
CA VAL A 103 6.68 -4.03 6.91
C VAL A 103 5.85 -4.30 5.65
N MET A 104 6.42 -4.12 4.46
CA MET A 104 5.67 -4.33 3.22
C MET A 104 5.18 -5.79 3.04
N PRO A 105 6.03 -6.83 3.20
CA PRO A 105 5.58 -8.23 3.17
C PRO A 105 4.53 -8.52 4.24
N ILE A 106 4.69 -8.00 5.47
CA ILE A 106 3.72 -8.20 6.55
C ILE A 106 2.36 -7.64 6.13
N VAL A 107 2.29 -6.40 5.64
CA VAL A 107 1.02 -5.76 5.26
C VAL A 107 0.34 -6.52 4.13
N PHE A 108 1.04 -6.83 3.04
CA PHE A 108 0.41 -7.49 1.88
C PHE A 108 0.12 -8.96 2.13
N GLY A 109 1.04 -9.68 2.77
CA GLY A 109 0.85 -11.11 3.07
C GLY A 109 -0.27 -11.34 4.08
N THR A 110 -0.41 -10.47 5.10
CA THR A 110 -1.56 -10.53 6.02
C THR A 110 -2.85 -10.13 5.32
N ALA A 111 -2.86 -9.13 4.44
CA ALA A 111 -4.06 -8.74 3.69
C ALA A 111 -4.65 -9.89 2.86
N VAL A 112 -3.79 -10.64 2.13
CA VAL A 112 -4.23 -11.82 1.36
C VAL A 112 -4.79 -12.91 2.29
N SER A 113 -4.13 -13.15 3.42
CA SER A 113 -4.56 -14.15 4.40
C SER A 113 -5.91 -13.81 5.05
N VAL A 114 -6.10 -12.54 5.45
CA VAL A 114 -7.35 -12.03 6.02
C VAL A 114 -8.47 -12.11 4.99
N SER A 115 -8.22 -11.75 3.73
CA SER A 115 -9.22 -11.86 2.66
C SER A 115 -9.68 -13.31 2.46
N ALA A 116 -8.77 -14.27 2.52
CA ALA A 116 -9.10 -15.70 2.43
C ALA A 116 -9.97 -16.16 3.62
N ILE A 117 -9.63 -15.74 4.84
CA ILE A 117 -10.41 -16.07 6.04
C ILE A 117 -11.82 -15.47 5.96
N ILE A 118 -11.95 -14.21 5.58
CA ILE A 118 -13.26 -13.55 5.40
C ILE A 118 -14.10 -14.30 4.36
N ALA A 119 -13.48 -14.77 3.27
CA ALA A 119 -14.18 -15.55 2.25
C ALA A 119 -14.72 -16.87 2.82
N VAL A 120 -13.93 -17.62 3.60
CA VAL A 120 -14.38 -18.84 4.30
C VAL A 120 -15.54 -18.53 5.24
N MET A 121 -15.42 -17.48 6.05
CA MET A 121 -16.46 -17.09 7.02
C MET A 121 -17.77 -16.69 6.34
N THR A 122 -17.68 -16.01 5.20
CA THR A 122 -18.85 -15.45 4.50
C THR A 122 -19.55 -16.49 3.63
N THR A 123 -18.80 -17.39 2.98
CA THR A 123 -19.37 -18.44 2.11
C THR A 123 -19.96 -19.61 2.89
N LYS A 124 -19.58 -19.78 4.16
CA LYS A 124 -19.98 -20.91 5.03
C LYS A 124 -19.70 -22.31 4.44
N THR A 125 -18.88 -22.39 3.38
CA THR A 125 -18.43 -23.64 2.78
C THR A 125 -17.23 -24.19 3.54
N GLN A 126 -17.10 -25.51 3.60
CA GLN A 126 -15.92 -26.17 4.15
C GLN A 126 -14.67 -25.72 3.37
N ALA A 127 -13.70 -25.13 4.07
CA ALA A 127 -12.45 -24.69 3.46
C ALA A 127 -11.60 -25.90 3.07
N ASP A 128 -11.09 -25.92 1.83
CA ASP A 128 -10.10 -26.91 1.41
C ASP A 128 -8.86 -26.81 2.33
N PRO A 129 -8.38 -27.92 2.93
CA PRO A 129 -7.17 -27.93 3.76
C PRO A 129 -5.95 -27.24 3.12
N ARG A 130 -5.85 -27.25 1.78
CA ARG A 130 -4.78 -26.58 1.03
C ARG A 130 -4.79 -25.06 1.19
N LEU A 131 -5.94 -24.46 1.49
CA LEU A 131 -6.03 -23.02 1.79
C LEU A 131 -5.23 -22.67 3.04
N TRP A 132 -5.37 -23.47 4.10
CA TRP A 132 -4.65 -23.28 5.35
C TRP A 132 -3.15 -23.48 5.17
N LEU A 133 -2.74 -24.45 4.34
CA LEU A 133 -1.34 -24.60 3.93
C LEU A 133 -0.82 -23.36 3.20
N GLY A 134 -1.63 -22.77 2.32
CA GLY A 134 -1.31 -21.51 1.63
C GLY A 134 -1.12 -20.34 2.60
N ILE A 135 -2.00 -20.20 3.61
CA ILE A 135 -1.89 -19.15 4.64
C ILE A 135 -0.63 -19.35 5.49
N ILE A 136 -0.34 -20.58 5.93
CA ILE A 136 0.89 -20.89 6.68
C ILE A 136 2.13 -20.61 5.82
N GLY A 137 2.11 -21.03 4.56
CA GLY A 137 3.17 -20.76 3.59
C GLY A 137 3.39 -19.27 3.37
N MET A 138 2.32 -18.47 3.32
CA MET A 138 2.42 -17.02 3.25
C MET A 138 3.15 -16.46 4.48
N GLY A 139 2.84 -16.96 5.68
CA GLY A 139 3.57 -16.61 6.91
C GLY A 139 5.07 -16.89 6.79
N LEU A 140 5.46 -18.04 6.26
CA LEU A 140 6.87 -18.38 6.01
C LEU A 140 7.52 -17.44 4.99
N CYS A 141 6.81 -17.09 3.91
CA CYS A 141 7.28 -16.13 2.91
C CYS A 141 7.49 -14.73 3.53
N ILE A 142 6.56 -14.26 4.37
CA ILE A 142 6.70 -12.99 5.07
C ILE A 142 7.97 -12.98 5.92
N VAL A 143 8.18 -14.03 6.73
CA VAL A 143 9.36 -14.16 7.61
C VAL A 143 10.64 -14.20 6.78
N THR A 144 10.71 -15.05 5.76
CA THR A 144 11.91 -15.19 4.94
C THR A 144 12.25 -13.90 4.19
N VAL A 145 11.28 -13.24 3.56
CA VAL A 145 11.52 -11.95 2.90
C VAL A 145 11.95 -10.89 3.90
N ALA A 146 11.31 -10.81 5.06
CA ALA A 146 11.66 -9.86 6.11
C ALA A 146 13.12 -10.04 6.60
N TYR A 147 13.55 -11.27 6.85
CA TYR A 147 14.88 -11.58 7.38
C TYR A 147 16.00 -11.52 6.34
N TYR A 148 15.74 -11.91 5.08
CA TYR A 148 16.78 -12.05 4.05
C TYR A 148 16.85 -10.89 3.05
N THR A 149 15.91 -9.94 3.07
CA THR A 149 16.02 -8.75 2.20
C THR A 149 17.19 -7.88 2.68
N PRO A 150 18.22 -7.60 1.85
CA PRO A 150 19.39 -6.84 2.27
C PRO A 150 19.02 -5.48 2.85
N HIS A 151 19.57 -5.15 4.02
CA HIS A 151 19.31 -3.88 4.69
C HIS A 151 20.38 -2.87 4.27
N ALA A 152 19.97 -1.75 3.67
CA ALA A 152 20.89 -0.64 3.49
C ALA A 152 21.29 -0.12 4.89
N THR A 153 22.58 -0.17 5.21
CA THR A 153 23.13 0.51 6.39
C THR A 153 22.71 1.98 6.34
N PRO A 154 22.19 2.56 7.44
CA PRO A 154 21.84 3.97 7.48
C PRO A 154 23.04 4.79 7.01
N HIS A 155 22.90 5.58 5.95
CA HIS A 155 23.91 6.56 5.60
C HIS A 155 24.08 7.49 6.81
N SER A 156 25.21 7.39 7.50
CA SER A 156 25.63 8.36 8.49
C SER A 156 25.48 9.76 7.87
N PRO A 157 24.85 10.73 8.54
CA PRO A 157 24.78 12.09 8.02
C PRO A 157 26.20 12.57 7.77
N LYS A 158 26.52 12.87 6.51
CA LYS A 158 27.77 13.56 6.17
C LYS A 158 27.76 14.87 6.97
N PRO A 159 28.79 15.17 7.78
CA PRO A 159 28.83 16.43 8.52
C PRO A 159 28.67 17.58 7.53
N ALA A 160 27.67 18.44 7.77
CA ALA A 160 27.50 19.64 6.98
C ALA A 160 28.77 20.48 7.12
N THR A 161 29.49 20.65 6.02
CA THR A 161 30.54 21.66 5.91
C THR A 161 29.87 23.01 6.18
N PRO A 162 30.30 23.79 7.21
CA PRO A 162 29.75 25.11 7.45
C PRO A 162 29.90 25.96 6.20
N ALA A 163 28.78 26.47 5.69
CA ALA A 163 28.77 27.43 4.61
C ALA A 163 29.53 28.68 5.07
N GLU A 164 30.58 29.00 4.34
CA GLU A 164 31.37 30.21 4.45
C GLU A 164 30.44 31.42 4.27
N VAL A 165 30.33 32.23 5.33
CA VAL A 165 29.56 33.47 5.35
C VAL A 165 30.29 34.46 4.43
N SER A 166 29.84 34.57 3.18
CA SER A 166 30.22 35.70 2.34
C SER A 166 29.49 36.94 2.84
N GLU A 167 30.25 37.84 3.46
CA GLU A 167 29.91 39.26 3.59
C GLU A 167 29.38 39.80 2.26
N HIS A 168 28.28 40.56 2.31
CA HIS A 168 28.02 41.57 1.31
C HIS A 168 27.69 42.89 2.00
N LYS A 169 28.66 43.80 1.82
CA LYS A 169 28.69 45.23 2.11
C LYS A 169 27.54 46.00 1.49
#